data_AF-F1YUX0-F1
#
_entry.id   AF-F1YUX0-F1
#
_cell.length_a   1.000
_cell.length_b   1.000
_cell.length_c   1.000
_cell.angle_alpha   90.00
_cell.angle_beta   90.00
_cell.angle_gamma   90.00
#
_symmetry.space_group_name_H-M   'P 1'
#
loop_
_entity.id
_entity.type
_entity.pdbx_description
1 polymer ?
#
loop_
_entity_poly.entity_id
_entity_poly.type
_entity_poly.pdbx_seq_one_letter_code
_entity_poly.pdbx_strand_id
1 'polypeptide(L)'
;MIRGQIAREETRASLNREEFLASLECTVSLTYITDAEQPELARALELTNKTNQFNTSGTRWTFQELSRFLSEGGEIIVATVQDKFTNYGLVSVLYLRNNEIVQFVMSCRVLGMEVETSIVADVVSHVREKHGNVRITASIHNLPDNTPCRNIYKDCGFREDWVSENIHYYILDETKDVEFPSHIEVVEEV
;
A
#
# COMPACT_ATOMS: atom_id res chain seq x y z
N MET A 1 0.32 12.28 20.72
CA MET A 1 -0.81 11.91 19.86
C MET A 1 -1.91 12.98 19.84
N ILE A 2 -2.60 13.31 20.95
CA ILE A 2 -3.70 14.31 20.97
C ILE A 2 -3.27 15.70 20.47
N ARG A 3 -2.14 16.24 20.95
CA ARG A 3 -1.66 17.58 20.54
C ARG A 3 -1.27 17.67 19.05
N GLY A 4 -0.69 16.62 18.48
CA GLY A 4 -0.32 16.58 17.07
C GLY A 4 -1.55 16.52 16.16
N GLN A 5 -2.60 15.82 16.58
CA GLN A 5 -3.84 15.70 15.83
C GLN A 5 -4.65 17.01 15.82
N ILE A 6 -4.62 17.79 16.92
CA ILE A 6 -5.23 19.13 16.98
C ILE A 6 -4.52 20.10 16.03
N ALA A 7 -3.19 20.17 16.09
CA ALA A 7 -2.39 21.04 15.21
C ALA A 7 -2.57 20.70 13.72
N ARG A 8 -2.74 19.39 13.40
CA ARG A 8 -3.03 18.92 12.04
C ARG A 8 -4.39 19.42 11.54
N GLU A 9 -5.45 19.33 12.36
CA GLU A 9 -6.78 19.82 12.00
C GLU A 9 -6.83 21.35 11.86
N GLU A 10 -6.10 22.10 12.69
CA GLU A 10 -5.96 23.56 12.55
C GLU A 10 -5.30 23.94 11.21
N THR A 11 -4.24 23.22 10.82
CA THR A 11 -3.57 23.44 9.53
C THR A 11 -4.51 23.12 8.36
N ARG A 12 -5.25 22.01 8.44
CA ARG A 12 -6.23 21.57 7.42
C ARG A 12 -7.33 22.59 7.17
N ALA A 13 -7.79 23.30 8.19
CA ALA A 13 -8.84 24.31 8.06
C ALA A 13 -8.40 25.57 7.30
N SER A 14 -7.10 25.76 7.09
CA SER A 14 -6.52 26.99 6.54
C SER A 14 -5.93 26.86 5.13
N LEU A 15 -5.78 25.63 4.63
CA LEU A 15 -5.09 25.32 3.37
C LEU A 15 -6.00 24.56 2.41
N ASN A 16 -5.73 24.68 1.11
CA ASN A 16 -6.34 23.76 0.15
C ASN A 16 -5.73 22.34 0.29
N ARG A 17 -6.29 21.33 -0.39
CA ARG A 17 -5.87 19.93 -0.22
C ARG A 17 -4.37 19.73 -0.53
N GLU A 18 -3.89 20.26 -1.65
CA GLU A 18 -2.50 20.09 -2.09
C GLU A 18 -1.54 20.78 -1.12
N GLU A 19 -1.83 22.02 -0.73
CA GLU A 19 -1.06 22.77 0.27
C GLU A 19 -1.02 22.05 1.62
N PHE A 20 -2.15 21.48 2.05
CA PHE A 20 -2.21 20.71 3.29
C PHE A 20 -1.33 19.48 3.22
N LEU A 21 -1.43 18.67 2.15
CA LEU A 21 -0.64 17.46 1.97
C LEU A 21 0.85 17.76 1.91
N ALA A 22 1.26 18.77 1.13
CA ALA A 22 2.64 19.26 1.09
C ALA A 22 3.14 19.69 2.46
N SER A 23 2.28 20.37 3.25
CA SER A 23 2.66 20.81 4.59
C SER A 23 2.86 19.67 5.59
N LEU A 24 2.38 18.44 5.32
CA LEU A 24 2.57 17.33 6.25
C LEU A 24 4.03 16.86 6.29
N GLU A 25 4.82 17.12 5.24
CA GLU A 25 6.19 16.60 5.09
C GLU A 25 6.19 15.08 5.34
N CYS A 26 5.37 14.37 4.56
CA CYS A 26 5.12 12.95 4.77
C CYS A 26 6.28 12.12 4.21
N THR A 27 6.83 11.25 5.04
CA THR A 27 7.85 10.27 4.67
C THR A 27 7.26 8.87 4.74
N VAL A 28 7.47 8.07 3.69
CA VAL A 28 7.08 6.66 3.60
C VAL A 28 8.37 5.83 3.53
N SER A 29 8.62 4.99 4.52
CA SER A 29 9.72 4.01 4.46
C SER A 29 9.18 2.65 4.06
N LEU A 30 9.86 2.00 3.11
CA LEU A 30 9.49 0.68 2.62
C LEU A 30 10.54 -0.36 3.00
N THR A 31 10.08 -1.50 3.51
CA THR A 31 10.93 -2.66 3.81
C THR A 31 10.39 -3.87 3.05
N TYR A 32 11.27 -4.52 2.28
CA TYR A 32 10.95 -5.73 1.52
C TYR A 32 11.27 -6.97 2.34
N ILE A 33 10.24 -7.75 2.64
CA ILE A 33 10.36 -9.04 3.34
C ILE A 33 10.36 -10.15 2.29
N THR A 34 11.49 -10.86 2.22
CA THR A 34 11.71 -12.02 1.35
C THR A 34 12.01 -13.30 2.13
N ASP A 35 12.21 -13.20 3.46
CA ASP A 35 12.52 -14.31 4.35
C ASP A 35 11.61 -14.31 5.59
N ALA A 36 11.23 -15.50 6.07
CA ALA A 36 10.32 -15.67 7.20
C ALA A 36 10.93 -15.27 8.55
N GLU A 37 12.25 -15.20 8.65
CA GLU A 37 12.97 -14.83 9.88
C GLU A 37 13.10 -13.30 10.05
N GLN A 38 12.68 -12.50 9.06
CA GLN A 38 12.70 -11.04 9.18
C GLN A 38 11.72 -10.56 10.27
N PRO A 39 12.16 -9.65 11.18
CA PRO A 39 11.40 -9.28 12.37
C PRO A 39 10.08 -8.53 12.07
N GLU A 40 9.94 -7.93 10.90
CA GLU A 40 8.76 -7.21 10.46
C GLU A 40 7.58 -8.15 10.18
N LEU A 41 7.83 -9.43 9.87
CA LEU A 41 6.81 -10.37 9.40
C LEU A 41 5.66 -10.54 10.40
N ALA A 42 5.97 -10.63 11.69
CA ALA A 42 4.96 -10.80 12.73
C ALA A 42 3.99 -9.59 12.78
N ARG A 43 4.51 -8.37 12.60
CA ARG A 43 3.69 -7.15 12.56
C ARG A 43 2.93 -7.02 11.25
N ALA A 44 3.51 -7.44 10.13
CA ALA A 44 2.83 -7.49 8.84
C ALA A 44 1.58 -8.41 8.90
N LEU A 45 1.75 -9.59 9.50
CA LEU A 45 0.67 -10.55 9.73
C LEU A 45 -0.44 -9.96 10.63
N GLU A 46 -0.04 -9.31 11.73
CA GLU A 46 -0.97 -8.68 12.66
C GLU A 46 -1.80 -7.59 11.95
N LEU A 47 -1.15 -6.67 11.22
CA LEU A 47 -1.87 -5.60 10.51
C LEU A 47 -2.82 -6.19 9.47
N THR A 48 -2.35 -7.15 8.67
CA THR A 48 -3.16 -7.80 7.63
C THR A 48 -4.42 -8.41 8.21
N ASN A 49 -4.30 -9.12 9.34
CA ASN A 49 -5.44 -9.79 9.96
C ASN A 49 -6.38 -8.86 10.74
N LYS A 50 -5.92 -7.67 11.13
CA LYS A 50 -6.75 -6.66 11.82
C LYS A 50 -7.41 -5.66 10.87
N THR A 51 -7.01 -5.61 9.60
CA THR A 51 -7.50 -4.61 8.65
C THR A 51 -8.69 -5.14 7.83
N ASN A 52 -9.81 -4.43 7.90
CA ASN A 52 -11.05 -4.74 7.15
C ASN A 52 -11.33 -3.72 6.05
N GLN A 53 -11.13 -2.43 6.34
CA GLN A 53 -11.62 -1.33 5.49
C GLN A 53 -10.74 -1.06 4.27
N PHE A 54 -9.42 -1.12 4.41
CA PHE A 54 -8.52 -1.05 3.27
C PHE A 54 -7.84 -2.39 3.17
N ASN A 55 -8.53 -3.36 2.57
CA ASN A 55 -8.04 -4.70 2.34
C ASN A 55 -8.61 -5.20 1.02
N THR A 56 -7.75 -5.38 0.01
CA THR A 56 -8.20 -5.66 -1.35
C THR A 56 -8.78 -7.07 -1.52
N SER A 57 -8.33 -8.07 -0.76
CA SER A 57 -8.84 -9.45 -0.89
C SER A 57 -9.66 -9.93 0.31
N GLY A 58 -9.45 -9.34 1.49
CA GLY A 58 -10.02 -9.81 2.76
C GLY A 58 -9.37 -11.08 3.31
N THR A 59 -8.37 -11.64 2.62
CA THR A 59 -7.68 -12.86 3.02
C THR A 59 -6.98 -12.66 4.37
N ARG A 60 -7.12 -13.66 5.23
CA ARG A 60 -6.40 -13.79 6.49
C ARG A 60 -5.31 -14.82 6.32
N TRP A 61 -4.18 -14.54 6.92
CA TRP A 61 -3.01 -15.40 6.83
C TRP A 61 -2.69 -15.99 8.19
N THR A 62 -2.06 -17.15 8.16
CA THR A 62 -1.29 -17.71 9.26
C THR A 62 0.20 -17.47 9.00
N PHE A 63 1.01 -17.60 10.05
CA PHE A 63 2.46 -17.49 9.89
C PHE A 63 3.02 -18.56 8.93
N GLN A 64 2.44 -19.76 8.95
CA GLN A 64 2.82 -20.87 8.07
C GLN A 64 2.51 -20.56 6.61
N GLU A 65 1.36 -19.96 6.32
CA GLU A 65 0.99 -19.56 4.95
C GLU A 65 1.89 -18.42 4.45
N LEU A 66 2.26 -17.45 5.31
CA LEU A 66 3.23 -16.42 4.93
C LEU A 66 4.62 -16.99 4.67
N SER A 67 5.09 -17.88 5.55
CA SER A 67 6.39 -18.53 5.36
C SER A 67 6.44 -19.31 4.04
N ARG A 68 5.34 -19.97 3.69
CA ARG A 68 5.18 -20.66 2.40
C ARG A 68 5.10 -19.68 1.23
N PHE A 69 4.37 -18.59 1.37
CA PHE A 69 4.25 -17.56 0.36
C PHE A 69 5.64 -17.00 -0.02
N LEU A 70 6.47 -16.72 0.98
CA LEU A 70 7.85 -16.25 0.81
C LEU A 70 8.75 -17.33 0.17
N SER A 71 8.66 -18.59 0.63
CA SER A 71 9.48 -19.68 0.06
C SER A 71 9.12 -20.06 -1.39
N GLU A 72 7.90 -19.73 -1.82
CA GLU A 72 7.44 -19.84 -3.22
C GLU A 72 7.84 -18.60 -4.07
N GLY A 73 8.67 -17.70 -3.54
CA GLY A 73 9.16 -16.51 -4.24
C GLY A 73 8.25 -15.29 -4.15
N GLY A 74 7.27 -15.30 -3.23
CA GLY A 74 6.49 -14.11 -2.89
C GLY A 74 7.31 -13.11 -2.08
N GLU A 75 6.92 -11.85 -2.14
CA GLU A 75 7.53 -10.73 -1.41
C GLU A 75 6.44 -10.00 -0.62
N ILE A 76 6.77 -9.56 0.59
CA ILE A 76 5.86 -8.79 1.42
C ILE A 76 6.49 -7.43 1.67
N ILE A 77 5.87 -6.38 1.16
CA ILE A 77 6.34 -5.00 1.32
C ILE A 77 5.60 -4.39 2.49
N VAL A 78 6.33 -3.95 3.51
CA VAL A 78 5.75 -3.21 4.63
C VAL A 78 6.08 -1.72 4.50
N ALA A 79 5.09 -0.87 4.78
CA ALA A 79 5.29 0.56 4.80
C ALA A 79 5.15 1.12 6.21
N THR A 80 6.15 1.89 6.64
CA THR A 80 6.04 2.78 7.80
C THR A 80 5.86 4.22 7.34
N VAL A 81 5.11 5.00 8.10
CA VAL A 81 4.80 6.39 7.72
C VAL A 81 5.03 7.33 8.88
N GLN A 82 5.61 8.48 8.55
CA GLN A 82 5.78 9.59 9.45
C GLN A 82 5.40 10.89 8.75
N ASP A 83 4.71 11.78 9.47
CA ASP A 83 4.58 13.19 9.10
C ASP A 83 5.24 14.07 10.17
N LYS A 84 5.29 15.39 9.93
CA LYS A 84 5.92 16.33 10.88
C LYS A 84 5.28 16.36 12.27
N PHE A 85 4.07 15.84 12.44
CA PHE A 85 3.32 15.85 13.69
C PHE A 85 3.30 14.48 14.39
N THR A 86 3.37 13.38 13.63
CA THR A 86 3.08 12.03 14.09
C THR A 86 3.90 10.99 13.34
N ASN A 87 4.55 10.10 14.08
CA ASN A 87 5.01 8.81 13.54
C ASN A 87 3.89 7.78 13.70
N TYR A 88 3.42 7.22 12.58
CA TYR A 88 2.30 6.28 12.54
C TYR A 88 2.75 4.82 12.72
N GLY A 89 4.06 4.55 12.61
CA GLY A 89 4.65 3.22 12.57
C GLY A 89 4.26 2.46 11.31
N LEU A 90 4.25 1.13 11.39
CA LEU A 90 3.79 0.27 10.30
C LEU A 90 2.29 0.52 10.05
N VAL A 91 1.99 0.97 8.83
CA VAL A 91 0.62 1.31 8.40
C VAL A 91 0.16 0.53 7.19
N SER A 92 1.04 -0.14 6.46
CA SER A 92 0.63 -0.87 5.26
C SER A 92 1.44 -2.15 5.05
N VAL A 93 0.80 -3.12 4.39
CA VAL A 93 1.41 -4.37 3.93
C VAL A 93 0.88 -4.67 2.53
N LEU A 94 1.77 -4.94 1.59
CA LEU A 94 1.46 -5.35 0.22
C LEU A 94 2.11 -6.70 -0.06
N TYR A 95 1.34 -7.63 -0.63
CA TYR A 95 1.80 -8.95 -1.01
C TYR A 95 2.01 -8.97 -2.52
N LEU A 96 3.24 -9.25 -2.93
CA LEU A 96 3.65 -9.27 -4.32
C LEU A 96 4.09 -10.69 -4.70
N ARG A 97 3.66 -11.16 -5.88
CA ARG A 97 4.12 -12.43 -6.45
C ARG A 97 4.45 -12.21 -7.90
N ASN A 98 5.74 -12.22 -8.24
CA ASN A 98 6.24 -11.82 -9.56
C ASN A 98 5.71 -10.41 -9.94
N ASN A 99 4.82 -10.34 -10.91
CA ASN A 99 4.17 -9.13 -11.42
C ASN A 99 2.71 -8.97 -10.96
N GLU A 100 2.29 -9.68 -9.91
CA GLU A 100 0.94 -9.63 -9.36
C GLU A 100 0.92 -9.04 -7.94
N ILE A 101 0.15 -7.97 -7.76
CA ILE A 101 -0.24 -7.46 -6.44
C ILE A 101 -1.38 -8.35 -5.92
N VAL A 102 -1.03 -9.31 -5.07
CA VAL A 102 -1.93 -10.35 -4.54
C VAL A 102 -2.90 -9.78 -3.51
N GLN A 103 -2.40 -8.92 -2.62
CA GLN A 103 -3.22 -8.28 -1.59
C GLN A 103 -2.56 -6.99 -1.12
N PHE A 104 -3.37 -5.98 -0.84
CA PHE A 104 -2.90 -4.72 -0.29
C PHE A 104 -3.77 -4.34 0.91
N VAL A 105 -3.12 -4.07 2.05
CA VAL A 105 -3.78 -3.60 3.27
C VAL A 105 -3.20 -2.29 3.76
N MET A 106 -4.05 -1.43 4.30
CA MET A 106 -3.63 -0.15 4.87
C MET A 106 -4.44 0.22 6.12
N SER A 107 -3.76 0.79 7.10
CA SER A 107 -4.36 1.35 8.30
C SER A 107 -5.16 2.61 7.96
N CYS A 108 -6.35 2.75 8.54
CA CYS A 108 -7.19 3.93 8.35
C CYS A 108 -6.55 5.26 8.80
N ARG A 109 -5.46 5.20 9.57
CA ARG A 109 -4.77 6.36 10.16
C ARG A 109 -4.09 7.27 9.13
N VAL A 110 -3.77 6.74 7.95
CA VAL A 110 -3.06 7.46 6.87
C VAL A 110 -3.90 7.61 5.60
N LEU A 111 -5.18 7.20 5.63
CA LEU A 111 -6.05 7.30 4.45
C LEU A 111 -6.24 8.75 4.02
N GLY A 112 -6.23 8.97 2.70
CA GLY A 112 -6.41 10.28 2.09
C GLY A 112 -5.16 11.16 2.12
N MET A 113 -4.02 10.63 2.58
CA MET A 113 -2.70 11.26 2.49
C MET A 113 -1.95 10.90 1.19
N GLU A 114 -2.53 10.03 0.34
CA GLU A 114 -1.96 9.53 -0.92
C GLU A 114 -0.76 8.59 -0.72
N VAL A 115 -0.57 8.10 0.51
CA VAL A 115 0.39 7.05 0.85
C VAL A 115 0.12 5.79 0.03
N GLU A 116 -1.15 5.45 -0.17
CA GLU A 116 -1.60 4.30 -0.95
C GLU A 116 -1.07 4.32 -2.39
N THR A 117 -1.08 5.48 -3.03
CA THR A 117 -0.59 5.65 -4.41
C THR A 117 0.94 5.58 -4.45
N SER A 118 1.63 6.18 -3.46
CA SER A 118 3.10 6.12 -3.39
C SER A 118 3.62 4.68 -3.26
N ILE A 119 2.95 3.84 -2.46
CA ILE A 119 3.34 2.43 -2.29
C ILE A 119 3.13 1.65 -3.58
N VAL A 120 2.02 1.87 -4.28
CA VAL A 120 1.77 1.20 -5.56
C VAL A 120 2.78 1.66 -6.62
N ALA A 121 3.16 2.93 -6.64
CA ALA A 121 4.17 3.46 -7.57
C ALA A 121 5.55 2.86 -7.34
N ASP A 122 5.96 2.72 -6.07
CA ASP A 122 7.19 2.04 -5.69
C ASP A 122 7.19 0.57 -6.13
N VAL A 123 6.13 -0.17 -5.80
CA VAL A 123 6.00 -1.59 -6.17
C VAL A 123 6.00 -1.80 -7.68
N VAL A 124 5.36 -0.90 -8.45
CA VAL A 124 5.40 -0.96 -9.91
C VAL A 124 6.82 -0.76 -10.44
N SER A 125 7.56 0.18 -9.86
CA SER A 125 8.97 0.43 -10.21
C SER A 125 9.84 -0.78 -9.87
N HIS A 126 9.71 -1.33 -8.66
CA HIS A 126 10.41 -2.54 -8.21
C HIS A 126 10.17 -3.76 -9.12
N VAL A 127 8.91 -4.03 -9.48
CA VAL A 127 8.56 -5.12 -10.40
C VAL A 127 9.25 -4.94 -11.75
N ARG A 128 9.30 -3.72 -12.26
CA ARG A 128 9.90 -3.42 -13.57
C ARG A 128 11.41 -3.48 -13.57
N GLU A 129 12.05 -3.05 -12.50
CA GLU A 129 13.48 -3.21 -12.32
C GLU A 129 13.88 -4.69 -12.29
N LYS A 130 13.09 -5.53 -11.62
CA LYS A 130 13.36 -6.96 -11.47
C LYS A 130 13.00 -7.80 -12.71
N HIS A 131 11.91 -7.46 -13.40
CA HIS A 131 11.34 -8.31 -14.45
C HIS A 131 11.32 -7.65 -15.84
N GLY A 132 11.75 -6.40 -15.96
CA GLY A 132 11.60 -5.58 -17.16
C GLY A 132 10.19 -4.99 -17.28
N ASN A 133 9.90 -4.32 -18.40
CA ASN A 133 8.60 -3.71 -18.68
C ASN A 133 7.52 -4.77 -18.94
N VAL A 134 7.07 -5.43 -17.87
CA VAL A 134 6.00 -6.42 -17.88
C VAL A 134 4.67 -5.78 -17.48
N ARG A 135 3.56 -6.40 -17.88
CA ARG A 135 2.23 -6.03 -17.39
C ARG A 135 2.12 -6.40 -15.92
N ILE A 136 1.52 -5.53 -15.12
CA ILE A 136 1.34 -5.76 -13.68
C ILE A 136 -0.14 -5.97 -13.42
N THR A 137 -0.48 -7.02 -12.68
CA THR A 137 -1.88 -7.39 -12.39
C THR A 137 -2.21 -7.20 -10.93
N ALA A 138 -3.49 -6.97 -10.64
CA ALA A 138 -3.98 -6.89 -9.28
C ALA A 138 -5.46 -7.27 -9.22
N SER A 139 -5.98 -7.58 -8.03
CA SER A 139 -7.40 -7.83 -7.84
C SER A 139 -7.99 -7.13 -6.62
N ILE A 140 -9.28 -6.82 -6.69
CA ILE A 140 -10.09 -6.34 -5.56
C ILE A 140 -11.33 -7.20 -5.45
N HIS A 141 -11.48 -7.85 -4.30
CA HIS A 141 -12.66 -8.58 -3.89
C HIS A 141 -13.66 -7.57 -3.32
N ASN A 142 -14.85 -7.50 -3.87
CA ASN A 142 -15.90 -6.60 -3.41
C ASN A 142 -16.46 -7.11 -2.07
N LEU A 143 -16.03 -6.50 -0.97
CA LEU A 143 -16.42 -6.86 0.39
C LEU A 143 -17.24 -5.72 1.02
N PRO A 144 -18.11 -6.01 2.01
CA PRO A 144 -19.01 -4.99 2.60
C PRO A 144 -18.28 -3.73 3.07
N ASP A 145 -17.12 -3.90 3.72
CA ASP A 145 -16.44 -2.82 4.43
C ASP A 145 -15.25 -2.23 3.66
N ASN A 146 -14.83 -2.83 2.53
CA ASN A 146 -13.57 -2.47 1.89
C ASN A 146 -13.67 -1.30 0.89
N THR A 147 -14.73 -0.50 0.97
CA THR A 147 -14.98 0.67 0.12
C THR A 147 -13.75 1.57 -0.06
N PRO A 148 -12.95 1.89 0.98
CA PRO A 148 -11.76 2.72 0.85
C PRO A 148 -10.71 2.27 -0.17
N CYS A 149 -10.60 0.97 -0.46
CA CYS A 149 -9.60 0.48 -1.42
C CYS A 149 -10.12 0.28 -2.84
N ARG A 150 -11.44 0.41 -3.09
CA ARG A 150 -12.06 -0.03 -4.36
C ARG A 150 -11.57 0.69 -5.61
N ASN A 151 -11.01 1.89 -5.46
CA ASN A 151 -10.48 2.68 -6.58
C ASN A 151 -8.96 2.68 -6.68
N ILE A 152 -8.22 2.08 -5.71
CA ILE A 152 -6.76 2.25 -5.62
C ILE A 152 -6.03 1.98 -6.94
N TYR A 153 -6.35 0.88 -7.62
CA TYR A 153 -5.69 0.55 -8.87
C TYR A 153 -6.12 1.45 -10.03
N LYS A 154 -7.39 1.90 -10.08
CA LYS A 154 -7.85 2.88 -11.07
C LYS A 154 -7.17 4.23 -10.87
N ASP A 155 -7.02 4.66 -9.62
CA ASP A 155 -6.32 5.89 -9.23
C ASP A 155 -4.82 5.82 -9.57
N CYS A 156 -4.25 4.60 -9.56
CA CYS A 156 -2.88 4.33 -10.01
C CYS A 156 -2.78 4.04 -11.53
N GLY A 157 -3.82 4.31 -12.33
CA GLY A 157 -3.76 4.18 -13.79
C GLY A 157 -3.91 2.76 -14.35
N PHE A 158 -4.17 1.76 -13.50
CA PHE A 158 -4.58 0.42 -13.97
C PHE A 158 -5.97 0.51 -14.60
N ARG A 159 -6.19 -0.28 -15.64
CA ARG A 159 -7.53 -0.49 -16.22
C ARG A 159 -8.15 -1.74 -15.63
N GLU A 160 -9.46 -1.70 -15.42
CA GLU A 160 -10.24 -2.91 -15.13
C GLU A 160 -10.25 -3.78 -16.39
N ASP A 161 -9.83 -5.04 -16.26
CA ASP A 161 -9.69 -5.97 -17.38
C ASP A 161 -10.92 -6.88 -17.49
N TRP A 162 -11.32 -7.49 -16.38
CA TRP A 162 -12.52 -8.32 -16.28
C TRP A 162 -13.01 -8.41 -14.83
N VAL A 163 -14.23 -8.92 -14.68
CA VAL A 163 -14.88 -9.16 -13.39
C VAL A 163 -15.40 -10.59 -13.37
N SER A 164 -15.22 -11.28 -12.26
CA SER A 164 -15.83 -12.60 -12.04
C SER A 164 -16.35 -12.74 -10.63
N GLU A 165 -17.59 -13.20 -10.52
CA GLU A 165 -18.35 -13.22 -9.27
C GLU A 165 -18.39 -11.82 -8.62
N ASN A 166 -17.54 -11.60 -7.62
CA ASN A 166 -17.38 -10.34 -6.90
C ASN A 166 -15.92 -9.87 -6.88
N ILE A 167 -15.07 -10.35 -7.79
CA ILE A 167 -13.66 -9.98 -7.87
C ILE A 167 -13.43 -9.18 -9.15
N HIS A 168 -12.88 -7.97 -8.99
CA HIS A 168 -12.48 -7.08 -10.08
C HIS A 168 -10.98 -7.25 -10.33
N TYR A 169 -10.61 -7.53 -11.57
CA TYR A 169 -9.22 -7.72 -11.97
C TYR A 169 -8.72 -6.51 -12.74
N TYR A 170 -7.50 -6.11 -12.43
CA TYR A 170 -6.86 -4.89 -12.90
C TYR A 170 -5.54 -5.22 -13.58
N ILE A 171 -5.21 -4.42 -14.59
CA ILE A 171 -3.94 -4.53 -15.30
C ILE A 171 -3.34 -3.16 -15.59
N LEU A 172 -2.05 -3.02 -15.33
CA LEU A 172 -1.22 -1.90 -15.76
C LEU A 172 -0.38 -2.36 -16.95
N ASP A 173 -0.52 -1.65 -18.07
CA ASP A 173 0.18 -1.97 -19.31
C ASP A 173 1.68 -1.64 -19.20
N GLU A 174 2.52 -2.32 -19.98
CA GLU A 174 4.00 -2.29 -19.94
C GLU A 174 4.61 -0.89 -20.10
N THR A 175 3.87 0.04 -20.73
CA THR A 175 4.32 1.39 -21.06
C THR A 175 3.81 2.46 -20.10
N LYS A 176 3.07 2.10 -19.05
CA LYS A 176 2.43 3.05 -18.14
C LYS A 176 3.08 2.99 -16.76
N ASP A 177 3.66 4.09 -16.30
CA ASP A 177 4.07 4.21 -14.89
C ASP A 177 2.93 4.72 -14.01
N VAL A 178 3.12 4.58 -12.70
CA VAL A 178 2.25 5.21 -11.69
C VAL A 178 2.96 6.46 -11.21
N GLU A 179 2.25 7.58 -11.19
CA GLU A 179 2.83 8.85 -10.75
C GLU A 179 3.04 8.84 -9.22
N PHE A 180 4.25 9.17 -8.79
CA PHE A 180 4.55 9.38 -7.38
C PHE A 180 3.91 10.70 -6.91
N PRO A 181 3.18 10.71 -5.78
CA PRO A 181 2.68 11.95 -5.19
C PRO A 181 3.83 12.88 -4.81
N SER A 182 3.84 14.11 -5.34
CA SER A 182 4.99 15.03 -5.20
C SER A 182 5.26 15.50 -3.76
N HIS A 183 4.29 15.34 -2.86
CA HIS A 183 4.40 15.71 -1.44
C HIS A 183 4.83 14.58 -0.52
N ILE A 184 5.10 13.38 -1.06
CA ILE A 184 5.58 12.23 -0.30
C ILE A 184 7.04 11.97 -0.64
N GLU A 185 7.87 11.92 0.39
CA GLU A 185 9.24 11.40 0.28
C GLU A 185 9.23 9.89 0.55
N VAL A 186 9.59 9.09 -0.44
CA VAL A 186 9.78 7.64 -0.27
C VAL A 186 11.24 7.39 0.04
N VAL A 187 11.51 6.67 1.12
CA VAL A 187 12.85 6.27 1.54
C VAL A 187 12.95 4.75 1.61
N GLU A 188 13.98 4.21 0.99
CA GLU A 188 14.32 2.79 1.13
C GLU A 188 15.06 2.60 2.46
N GLU A 189 14.53 1.76 3.35
CA GLU A 189 15.30 1.28 4.49
C GLU A 189 16.20 0.14 4.03
N VAL A 190 17.50 0.43 3.96
CA VAL A 190 18.60 -0.50 3.64
C VAL A 190 18.87 -1.46 4.79
#